data_AF-A0A962CAM5-F1
#
_entry.id   AF-A0A962CAM5-F1
#
_cell.length_a   1.000
_cell.length_b   1.000
_cell.length_c   1.000
_cell.angle_alpha   90.00
_cell.angle_beta   90.00
_cell.angle_gamma   90.00
#
_symmetry.space_group_name_H-M   'P 1'
#
loop_
_entity.id
_entity.type
_entity.pdbx_description
1 polymer ?
#
loop_
_entity_poly.entity_id
_entity_poly.type
_entity_poly.pdbx_seq_one_letter_code
_entity_poly.pdbx_strand_id
1 'polypeptide(L)'
;MDTRPQSARTSLYSILCIVIRLGAVMLALNVVGGSFGFFGPGQAADISVAERISVLMFLIACLVVAFLLWLYPGPLARLASARSSHQIFESSLDAQQIQWVAFSVLGMYWVMTGVLDLAHIGYQFIWLSEALGTGEEAARRLHGQIAYYAFEIILGIFLTLGARGLAHLLHKIRYAGSSGLTTRKPFASEDPD
;
A
#
# COMPACT_ATOMS: atom_id res chain seq x y z
N MET A 1 -16.88 29.96 -29.36
CA MET A 1 -17.02 29.15 -28.14
C MET A 1 -15.76 28.30 -28.05
N ASP A 2 -14.84 28.70 -27.18
CA ASP A 2 -13.47 28.21 -27.13
C ASP A 2 -13.42 27.01 -26.17
N THR A 3 -13.62 25.79 -26.68
CA THR A 3 -13.46 24.55 -25.90
C THR A 3 -11.98 24.24 -25.76
N ARG A 4 -11.26 25.06 -24.99
CA ARG A 4 -9.90 24.69 -24.57
C ARG A 4 -10.01 23.45 -23.69
N PRO A 5 -9.26 22.37 -23.97
CA PRO A 5 -9.24 21.21 -23.10
C PRO A 5 -8.84 21.68 -21.71
N GLN A 6 -9.74 21.51 -20.74
CA GLN A 6 -9.44 21.77 -19.34
C GLN A 6 -8.34 20.79 -18.94
N SER A 7 -7.09 21.26 -19.04
CA SER A 7 -5.94 20.61 -18.45
C SER A 7 -6.29 20.37 -16.98
N ALA A 8 -6.57 19.12 -16.64
CA ALA A 8 -6.90 18.71 -15.29
C ALA A 8 -5.68 19.07 -14.44
N ARG A 9 -5.79 20.14 -13.66
CA ARG A 9 -4.76 20.55 -12.71
C ARG A 9 -4.71 19.49 -11.62
N THR A 10 -3.87 18.49 -11.81
CA THR A 10 -3.70 17.41 -10.85
C THR A 10 -2.88 17.93 -9.68
N SER A 11 -3.58 18.61 -8.78
CA SER A 11 -3.04 19.19 -7.57
C SER A 11 -2.41 18.11 -6.69
N LEU A 12 -1.33 18.45 -5.98
CA LEU A 12 -0.74 17.69 -4.88
C LEU A 12 -1.80 17.11 -3.93
N TYR A 13 -2.93 17.82 -3.78
CA TYR A 13 -4.13 17.37 -3.08
C TYR A 13 -4.64 15.99 -3.54
N SER A 14 -4.69 15.74 -4.85
CA SER A 14 -5.15 14.46 -5.41
C SER A 14 -4.20 13.31 -5.07
N ILE A 15 -2.89 13.54 -5.18
CA ILE A 15 -1.87 12.55 -4.80
C ILE A 15 -2.01 12.23 -3.32
N LEU A 16 -2.09 13.26 -2.48
CA LEU A 16 -2.20 13.09 -1.05
C LEU A 16 -3.48 12.35 -0.64
N CYS A 17 -4.60 12.65 -1.30
CA CYS A 17 -5.86 11.92 -1.12
C CYS A 17 -5.72 10.42 -1.44
N ILE A 18 -5.02 10.09 -2.53
CA ILE A 18 -4.73 8.69 -2.90
C ILE A 18 -3.86 8.03 -1.83
N VAL A 19 -2.80 8.69 -1.37
CA VAL A 19 -1.90 8.17 -0.33
C VAL A 19 -2.66 7.90 0.97
N ILE A 20 -3.52 8.83 1.41
CA ILE A 20 -4.32 8.66 2.63
C ILE A 20 -5.28 7.47 2.50
N ARG A 21 -5.96 7.32 1.36
CA ARG A 21 -6.85 6.17 1.11
C ARG A 21 -6.09 4.85 1.08
N LEU A 22 -4.92 4.83 0.45
CA LEU A 22 -4.06 3.65 0.43
C LEU A 22 -3.61 3.26 1.84
N GLY A 23 -3.21 4.26 2.65
CA GLY A 23 -2.86 4.07 4.05
C GLY A 23 -4.02 3.54 4.89
N ALA A 24 -5.25 4.03 4.65
CA ALA A 24 -6.45 3.52 5.30
C ALA A 24 -6.71 2.03 5.00
N VAL A 25 -6.62 1.64 3.72
CA VAL A 25 -6.78 0.23 3.31
C VAL A 25 -5.70 -0.63 3.94
N MET A 26 -4.45 -0.17 3.93
CA MET A 26 -3.35 -0.90 4.54
C MET A 26 -3.54 -1.07 6.04
N LEU A 27 -3.97 -0.02 6.75
CA LEU A 27 -4.25 -0.11 8.17
C LEU A 27 -5.36 -1.12 8.45
N ALA A 28 -6.43 -1.11 7.67
CA ALA A 28 -7.51 -2.11 7.79
C ALA A 28 -7.00 -3.54 7.52
N LEU A 29 -6.21 -3.76 6.47
CA LEU A 29 -5.67 -5.09 6.15
C LEU A 29 -4.74 -5.62 7.25
N ASN A 30 -3.91 -4.76 7.83
CA ASN A 30 -3.04 -5.15 8.95
C ASN A 30 -3.84 -5.51 10.19
N VAL A 31 -4.87 -4.72 10.53
CA VAL A 31 -5.75 -5.02 11.66
C VAL A 31 -6.44 -6.37 11.46
N VAL A 32 -6.95 -6.64 10.27
CA VAL A 32 -7.59 -7.92 9.93
C VAL A 32 -6.59 -9.08 9.98
N GLY A 33 -5.40 -8.91 9.38
CA GLY A 33 -4.33 -9.92 9.41
C GLY A 33 -3.86 -10.25 10.82
N GLY A 34 -3.63 -9.23 11.65
CA GLY A 34 -3.27 -9.39 13.06
C GLY A 34 -4.37 -10.06 13.88
N SER A 35 -5.63 -9.78 13.57
CA SER A 35 -6.78 -10.44 14.22
C SER A 35 -6.77 -11.94 13.99
N PHE A 36 -6.50 -12.41 12.77
CA PHE A 36 -6.44 -13.85 12.49
C PHE A 36 -5.34 -14.56 13.28
N GLY A 37 -4.18 -13.91 13.47
CA GLY A 37 -3.10 -14.45 14.30
C GLY A 37 -3.50 -14.55 15.78
N PHE A 38 -4.16 -13.53 16.31
CA PHE A 38 -4.54 -13.46 17.73
C PHE A 38 -5.69 -14.41 18.09
N PHE A 39 -6.70 -14.54 17.23
CA PHE A 39 -7.87 -15.40 17.47
C PHE A 39 -7.69 -16.85 16.99
N GLY A 40 -6.51 -17.22 16.50
CA GLY A 40 -6.22 -18.57 16.04
C GLY A 40 -6.26 -19.63 17.16
N PRO A 41 -6.52 -20.91 16.83
CA PRO A 41 -6.73 -21.99 17.81
C PRO A 41 -5.54 -22.28 18.73
N GLY A 42 -4.35 -21.70 18.49
CA GLY A 42 -3.14 -21.93 19.28
C GLY A 42 -2.89 -20.97 20.45
N GLN A 43 -3.55 -19.80 20.51
CA GLN A 43 -3.31 -18.79 21.58
C GLN A 43 -4.50 -18.64 22.54
N ALA A 44 -5.59 -19.37 22.30
CA ALA A 44 -6.83 -19.18 23.05
C ALA A 44 -6.86 -19.83 24.45
N ALA A 45 -5.84 -20.57 24.87
CA ALA A 45 -5.89 -21.28 26.16
C ALA A 45 -5.58 -20.38 27.36
N ASP A 46 -4.66 -19.41 27.22
CA ASP A 46 -4.07 -18.72 28.38
C ASP A 46 -4.46 -17.26 28.55
N ILE A 47 -5.15 -16.65 27.57
CA ILE A 47 -5.48 -15.22 27.60
C ILE A 47 -6.79 -14.98 28.37
N SER A 48 -6.74 -14.09 29.35
CA SER A 48 -7.89 -13.72 30.17
C SER A 48 -9.01 -13.07 29.34
N VAL A 49 -10.26 -13.20 29.78
CA VAL A 49 -11.41 -12.59 29.10
C VAL A 49 -11.27 -11.05 29.02
N ALA A 50 -10.71 -10.43 30.05
CA ALA A 50 -10.48 -8.99 30.10
C ALA A 50 -9.48 -8.53 29.02
N GLU A 51 -8.36 -9.25 28.83
CA GLU A 51 -7.37 -8.94 27.80
C GLU A 51 -7.94 -9.14 26.38
N ARG A 52 -8.79 -10.15 26.18
CA ARG A 52 -9.46 -10.33 24.88
C ARG A 52 -10.37 -9.14 24.55
N ILE A 53 -11.12 -8.65 25.54
CA ILE A 53 -11.99 -7.49 25.35
C ILE A 53 -11.17 -6.23 25.06
N SER A 54 -10.04 -6.03 25.75
CA SER A 54 -9.18 -4.86 25.50
C SER A 54 -8.57 -4.89 24.10
N VAL A 55 -8.07 -6.06 23.65
CA VAL A 55 -7.57 -6.23 22.28
C VAL A 55 -8.68 -6.01 21.26
N LEU A 56 -9.88 -6.56 21.48
CA LEU A 56 -11.01 -6.35 20.58
C LEU A 56 -11.41 -4.87 20.47
N MET A 57 -11.48 -4.15 21.59
CA MET A 57 -11.74 -2.72 21.62
C MET A 57 -10.68 -1.93 20.84
N PHE A 58 -9.41 -2.29 20.99
CA PHE A 58 -8.32 -1.68 20.23
C PHE A 58 -8.46 -1.94 18.72
N LEU A 59 -8.74 -3.18 18.31
CA LEU A 59 -8.95 -3.54 16.90
C LEU A 59 -10.13 -2.75 16.28
N ILE A 60 -11.24 -2.63 17.01
CA ILE A 60 -12.40 -1.83 16.58
C ILE A 60 -12.00 -0.36 16.44
N ALA A 61 -11.28 0.20 17.40
CA ALA A 61 -10.82 1.58 17.33
C ALA A 61 -9.92 1.82 16.10
N CYS A 62 -8.98 0.92 15.82
CA CYS A 62 -8.14 0.99 14.62
C CYS A 62 -8.98 0.91 13.32
N LEU A 63 -9.98 0.03 13.26
CA LEU A 63 -10.89 -0.06 12.10
C LEU A 63 -11.71 1.22 11.91
N VAL A 64 -12.20 1.82 12.99
CA VAL A 64 -12.90 3.11 12.94
C VAL A 64 -11.97 4.19 12.40
N VAL A 65 -10.72 4.24 12.87
CA VAL A 65 -9.71 5.17 12.33
C VAL A 65 -9.48 4.91 10.85
N ALA A 66 -9.28 3.66 10.43
CA ALA A 66 -9.13 3.29 9.02
C ALA A 66 -10.32 3.80 8.18
N PHE A 67 -11.54 3.55 8.66
CA PHE A 67 -12.76 3.97 7.99
C PHE A 67 -12.89 5.49 7.90
N LEU A 68 -12.53 6.21 8.96
CA LEU A 68 -12.53 7.68 8.96
C LEU A 68 -11.49 8.24 7.98
N LEU A 69 -10.28 7.68 7.91
CA LEU A 69 -9.27 8.07 6.93
C LEU A 69 -9.75 7.80 5.49
N TRP A 70 -10.47 6.70 5.29
CA TRP A 70 -11.04 6.36 3.99
C TRP A 70 -12.16 7.32 3.56
N LEU A 71 -13.05 7.69 4.49
CA LEU A 71 -14.20 8.56 4.22
C LEU A 71 -13.81 10.04 4.10
N TYR A 72 -12.83 10.49 4.90
CA TYR A 72 -12.41 11.90 4.98
C TYR A 72 -10.95 12.13 4.57
N PRO A 73 -10.52 11.73 3.36
CA PRO A 73 -9.16 12.04 2.91
C PRO A 73 -8.99 13.53 2.60
N GLY A 74 -10.09 14.24 2.28
CA GLY A 74 -10.06 15.66 1.90
C GLY A 74 -9.64 16.61 3.02
N PRO A 75 -10.27 16.57 4.21
CA PRO A 75 -9.86 17.40 5.35
C PRO A 75 -8.41 17.16 5.75
N LEU A 76 -7.96 15.91 5.79
CA LEU A 76 -6.57 15.54 6.07
C LEU A 76 -5.62 16.06 4.99
N ALA A 77 -6.00 15.91 3.73
CA ALA A 77 -5.21 16.42 2.62
C ALA A 77 -5.07 17.94 2.69
N ARG A 78 -6.15 18.65 3.05
CA ARG A 78 -6.14 20.10 3.21
C ARG A 78 -5.29 20.54 4.40
N LEU A 79 -5.31 19.80 5.51
CA LEU A 79 -4.50 20.09 6.69
C LEU A 79 -3.00 19.96 6.38
N ALA A 80 -2.63 18.90 5.67
CA ALA A 80 -1.25 18.66 5.27
C ALA A 80 -0.78 19.61 4.16
N SER A 81 -1.64 19.95 3.18
CA SER A 81 -1.29 20.90 2.12
C SER A 81 -1.27 22.35 2.59
N ALA A 82 -2.04 22.71 3.63
CA ALA A 82 -2.03 24.06 4.20
C ALA A 82 -0.64 24.48 4.67
N ARG A 83 0.23 23.51 5.01
CA ARG A 83 1.62 23.75 5.37
C ARG A 83 2.57 23.93 4.19
N SER A 84 2.17 23.55 2.97
CA SER A 84 3.00 23.61 1.75
C SER A 84 2.50 24.61 0.70
N SER A 85 1.63 25.56 1.07
CA SER A 85 0.85 26.43 0.16
C SER A 85 1.65 27.44 -0.67
N HIS A 86 2.97 27.28 -0.80
CA HIS A 86 3.82 28.18 -1.59
C HIS A 86 4.51 27.52 -2.80
N GLN A 87 4.25 26.25 -3.09
CA GLN A 87 4.72 25.62 -4.32
C GLN A 87 3.54 25.21 -5.19
N ILE A 88 3.11 26.13 -6.04
CA ILE A 88 2.18 25.84 -7.14
C ILE A 88 3.00 25.09 -8.18
N PHE A 89 3.00 23.77 -8.11
CA PHE A 89 3.51 22.93 -9.20
C PHE A 89 2.51 22.99 -10.35
N GLU A 90 2.83 23.77 -11.38
CA GLU A 90 2.04 23.88 -12.62
C GLU A 90 2.29 22.73 -13.61
N SER A 91 2.99 21.67 -13.21
CA SER A 91 3.16 20.52 -14.11
C SER A 91 1.86 19.71 -14.18
N SER A 92 1.34 19.52 -15.41
CA SER A 92 0.29 18.56 -15.66
C SER A 92 0.83 17.16 -15.38
N LEU A 93 0.48 16.63 -14.21
CA LEU A 93 0.84 15.29 -13.80
C LEU A 93 0.07 14.28 -14.65
N ASP A 94 0.79 13.53 -15.47
CA ASP A 94 0.23 12.48 -16.31
C ASP A 94 -0.30 11.33 -15.44
N ALA A 95 -1.33 10.61 -15.90
CA ALA A 95 -1.92 9.49 -15.17
C ALA A 95 -0.87 8.41 -14.85
N GLN A 96 0.13 8.23 -15.72
CA GLN A 96 1.23 7.30 -15.50
C GLN A 96 2.11 7.71 -14.31
N GLN A 97 2.33 9.02 -14.11
CA GLN A 97 3.11 9.53 -13.00
C GLN A 97 2.40 9.32 -11.67
N ILE A 98 1.06 9.46 -11.62
CA ILE A 98 0.28 9.19 -10.41
C ILE A 98 0.36 7.71 -10.01
N GLN A 99 0.26 6.80 -10.99
CA GLN A 99 0.44 5.36 -10.74
C GLN A 99 1.85 5.07 -10.21
N TRP A 100 2.87 5.70 -10.80
CA TRP A 100 4.25 5.54 -10.35
C TRP A 100 4.43 5.97 -8.89
N VAL A 101 3.87 7.13 -8.51
CA VAL A 101 3.88 7.60 -7.12
C VAL A 101 3.14 6.63 -6.19
N ALA A 102 1.98 6.13 -6.59
CA ALA A 102 1.21 5.19 -5.77
C ALA A 102 1.97 3.89 -5.50
N PHE A 103 2.60 3.29 -6.53
CA PHE A 103 3.45 2.10 -6.36
C PHE A 103 4.71 2.38 -5.53
N SER A 104 5.31 3.56 -5.68
CA SER A 104 6.47 3.97 -4.88
C SER A 104 6.12 4.12 -3.41
N VAL A 105 4.99 4.77 -3.09
CA VAL A 105 4.51 4.89 -1.70
C VAL A 105 4.17 3.52 -1.12
N LEU A 106 3.52 2.67 -1.92
CA LEU A 106 3.20 1.30 -1.52
C LEU A 106 4.45 0.46 -1.20
N GLY A 107 5.48 0.55 -2.03
CA GLY A 107 6.75 -0.14 -1.77
C GLY A 107 7.45 0.40 -0.54
N MET A 108 7.45 1.74 -0.36
CA MET A 108 8.09 2.39 0.79
C MET A 108 7.42 1.96 2.09
N TYR A 109 6.09 1.80 2.05
CA TYR A 109 5.34 1.25 3.16
C TYR A 109 5.81 -0.15 3.56
N TRP A 110 5.95 -1.07 2.59
CA TRP A 110 6.44 -2.45 2.85
C TRP A 110 7.88 -2.46 3.39
N VAL A 111 8.73 -1.55 2.91
CA VAL A 111 10.09 -1.40 3.46
C VAL A 111 10.03 -0.94 4.91
N MET A 112 9.20 0.06 5.23
CA MET A 112 9.10 0.55 6.60
C MET A 112 8.49 -0.49 7.54
N THR A 113 7.44 -1.21 7.14
CA THR A 113 6.86 -2.29 7.95
C THR A 113 7.87 -3.39 8.21
N GLY A 114 8.49 -3.92 7.15
CA GLY A 114 9.49 -4.97 7.30
C GLY A 114 10.69 -4.56 8.17
N VAL A 115 11.14 -3.29 8.09
CA VAL A 115 12.22 -2.78 8.95
C VAL A 115 11.77 -2.69 10.42
N LEU A 116 10.56 -2.19 10.69
CA LEU A 116 10.01 -2.11 12.04
C LEU A 116 9.79 -3.49 12.65
N ASP A 117 9.27 -4.44 11.87
CA ASP A 117 9.03 -5.81 12.32
C ASP A 117 10.34 -6.56 12.56
N LEU A 118 11.36 -6.33 11.72
CA LEU A 118 12.70 -6.86 11.95
C LEU A 118 13.33 -6.28 13.23
N ALA A 119 13.15 -4.98 13.49
CA ALA A 119 13.59 -4.36 14.74
C ALA A 119 12.85 -4.92 15.96
N HIS A 120 11.54 -5.16 15.83
CA HIS A 120 10.72 -5.75 16.88
C HIS A 120 11.17 -7.17 17.21
N ILE A 121 11.44 -8.00 16.19
CA ILE A 121 12.03 -9.32 16.37
C ILE A 121 13.41 -9.26 17.03
N GLY A 122 14.26 -8.34 16.57
CA GLY A 122 15.59 -8.15 17.17
C GLY A 122 15.51 -7.84 18.66
N TYR A 123 14.57 -6.97 19.05
CA TYR A 123 14.29 -6.66 20.45
C TYR A 123 13.78 -7.87 21.23
N GLN A 124 12.79 -8.59 20.68
CA GLN A 124 12.27 -9.81 21.29
C GLN A 124 13.39 -10.85 21.48
N PHE A 125 14.29 -11.00 20.51
CA PHE A 125 15.39 -11.97 20.59
C PHE A 125 16.34 -11.67 21.75
N ILE A 126 16.76 -10.41 21.90
CA ILE A 126 17.65 -10.01 23.01
C ILE A 126 16.98 -10.35 24.34
N TRP A 127 15.72 -9.95 24.52
CA TRP A 127 14.98 -10.19 25.75
C TRP A 127 14.74 -11.68 26.03
N LEU A 128 14.39 -12.45 25.00
CA LEU A 128 14.10 -13.88 25.12
C LEU A 128 15.37 -14.70 25.37
N SER A 129 16.51 -14.28 24.80
CA SER A 129 17.81 -14.91 25.01
C SER A 129 18.29 -14.78 26.46
N GLU A 130 17.97 -13.67 27.12
CA GLU A 130 18.24 -13.46 28.54
C GLU A 130 17.31 -14.27 29.45
N ALA A 131 16.05 -14.46 29.05
CA ALA A 131 15.01 -15.07 29.88
C ALA A 131 15.00 -16.61 29.87
N LEU A 132 15.20 -17.26 28.71
CA LEU A 132 14.82 -18.67 28.55
C LEU A 132 15.97 -19.67 28.43
N GLY A 133 17.22 -19.26 28.16
CA GLY A 133 18.39 -20.17 28.13
C GLY A 133 18.34 -21.33 27.11
N THR A 134 17.23 -21.54 26.41
CA THR A 134 17.00 -22.61 25.43
C THR A 134 17.11 -22.04 24.01
N GLY A 135 18.34 -21.97 23.52
CA GLY A 135 18.66 -21.23 22.29
C GLY A 135 18.25 -21.89 20.97
N GLU A 136 18.08 -23.22 20.91
CA GLU A 136 18.07 -23.90 19.60
C GLU A 136 16.72 -23.87 18.87
N GLU A 137 15.61 -24.15 19.57
CA GLU A 137 14.26 -24.07 18.96
C GLU A 137 13.83 -22.63 18.70
N ALA A 138 14.17 -21.71 19.62
CA ALA A 138 13.94 -20.29 19.44
C ALA A 138 14.70 -19.75 18.22
N ALA A 139 15.98 -20.12 18.06
CA ALA A 139 16.79 -19.72 16.91
C ALA A 139 16.23 -20.24 15.57
N ARG A 140 15.73 -21.49 15.51
CA ARG A 140 15.10 -22.00 14.27
C ARG A 140 13.85 -21.23 13.89
N ARG A 141 12.98 -20.91 14.85
CA ARG A 141 11.76 -20.14 14.59
C ARG A 141 12.07 -18.72 14.12
N LEU A 142 13.10 -18.11 14.72
CA LEU A 142 13.57 -16.78 14.36
C LEU A 142 14.16 -16.71 12.96
N HIS A 143 14.95 -17.71 12.55
CA HIS A 143 15.52 -17.74 11.19
C HIS A 143 14.45 -17.67 10.11
N GLY A 144 13.33 -18.39 10.29
CA GLY A 144 12.21 -18.33 9.34
C GLY A 144 11.56 -16.94 9.27
N GLN A 145 11.37 -16.28 10.42
CA GLN A 145 10.77 -14.95 10.47
C GLN A 145 11.68 -13.85 9.92
N ILE A 146 12.99 -13.92 10.23
CA ILE A 146 13.99 -13.00 9.68
C ILE A 146 14.04 -13.12 8.16
N ALA A 147 14.04 -14.34 7.62
CA ALA A 147 14.00 -14.57 6.19
C ALA A 147 12.74 -13.96 5.57
N TYR A 148 11.57 -14.19 6.18
CA TYR A 148 10.30 -13.62 5.73
C TYR A 148 10.33 -12.08 5.67
N TYR A 149 10.77 -11.40 6.73
CA TYR A 149 10.85 -9.94 6.72
C TYR A 149 11.94 -9.40 5.79
N ALA A 150 13.05 -10.11 5.64
CA ALA A 150 14.06 -9.77 4.64
C ALA A 150 13.46 -9.82 3.23
N PHE A 151 12.69 -10.87 2.92
CA PHE A 151 11.96 -10.97 1.64
C PHE A 151 10.93 -9.84 1.49
N GLU A 152 10.20 -9.48 2.54
CA GLU A 152 9.24 -8.37 2.52
C GLU A 152 9.91 -7.03 2.21
N ILE A 153 11.04 -6.74 2.88
CA ILE A 153 11.85 -5.53 2.62
C ILE A 153 12.37 -5.54 1.18
N ILE A 154 12.94 -6.66 0.72
CA ILE A 154 13.45 -6.77 -0.66
C ILE A 154 12.33 -6.54 -1.67
N LEU A 155 11.15 -7.11 -1.43
CA LEU A 155 9.99 -6.94 -2.29
C LEU A 155 9.49 -5.49 -2.26
N GLY A 156 9.48 -4.84 -1.09
CA GLY A 156 9.19 -3.41 -0.95
C GLY A 156 10.18 -2.54 -1.73
N ILE A 157 11.49 -2.81 -1.64
CA ILE A 157 12.54 -2.13 -2.42
C ILE A 157 12.33 -2.36 -3.92
N PHE A 158 12.06 -3.61 -4.31
CA PHE A 158 11.80 -3.93 -5.71
C PHE A 158 10.55 -3.23 -6.23
N LEU A 159 9.51 -3.08 -5.41
CA LEU A 159 8.30 -2.34 -5.76
C LEU A 159 8.57 -0.84 -5.88
N THR A 160 9.36 -0.25 -4.97
CA THR A 160 9.70 1.18 -5.02
C THR A 160 10.51 1.54 -6.26
N LEU A 161 11.54 0.73 -6.58
CA LEU A 161 12.41 0.95 -7.72
C LEU A 161 11.77 0.50 -9.05
N GLY A 162 11.04 -0.61 -9.01
CA GLY A 162 10.38 -1.24 -10.16
C GLY A 162 9.05 -0.63 -10.55
N ALA A 163 8.54 0.34 -9.80
CA ALA A 163 7.27 1.00 -10.05
C ALA A 163 7.14 1.57 -11.48
N ARG A 164 8.24 2.00 -12.10
CA ARG A 164 8.25 2.45 -13.51
C ARG A 164 7.95 1.32 -14.48
N GLY A 165 8.55 0.15 -14.28
CA GLY A 165 8.34 -1.03 -15.11
C GLY A 165 6.92 -1.58 -14.98
N LEU A 166 6.40 -1.62 -13.75
CA LEU A 166 5.04 -2.09 -13.47
C LEU A 166 3.98 -1.20 -14.11
N ALA A 167 4.14 0.13 -14.01
CA ALA A 167 3.24 1.09 -14.64
C ALA A 167 3.23 0.93 -16.18
N HIS A 168 4.39 0.70 -16.79
CA HIS A 168 4.49 0.46 -18.24
C HIS A 168 3.78 -0.86 -18.64
N LEU A 169 3.92 -1.91 -17.83
CA LEU A 169 3.30 -3.20 -18.10
C LEU A 169 1.77 -3.13 -17.99
N LEU A 170 1.25 -2.43 -16.98
CA LEU A 170 -0.18 -2.14 -16.82
C LEU A 170 -0.74 -1.32 -17.99
N HIS A 171 0.02 -0.31 -18.42
CA HIS A 171 -0.33 0.49 -19.60
C HIS A 171 -0.41 -0.42 -20.84
N LYS A 172 0.60 -1.26 -21.07
CA LYS A 172 0.62 -2.20 -22.21
C LYS A 172 -0.60 -3.12 -22.20
N ILE A 173 -0.96 -3.70 -21.06
CA ILE A 173 -2.15 -4.57 -20.94
C ILE A 173 -3.44 -3.80 -21.23
N ARG A 174 -3.56 -2.56 -20.73
CA ARG A 174 -4.76 -1.73 -20.94
C ARG A 174 -4.99 -1.39 -22.41
N TYR A 175 -3.92 -1.11 -23.17
CA TYR A 175 -4.04 -0.74 -24.59
C TYR A 175 -3.93 -1.93 -25.55
N ALA A 176 -3.39 -3.07 -25.10
CA ALA A 176 -3.35 -4.29 -25.92
C ALA A 176 -4.75 -4.77 -26.34
N GLY A 177 -5.78 -4.53 -25.51
CA GLY A 177 -7.17 -4.84 -25.85
C GLY A 177 -7.82 -3.92 -26.88
N SER A 178 -7.38 -2.65 -26.98
CA SER A 178 -7.98 -1.67 -27.90
C SER A 178 -7.37 -1.68 -29.30
N SER A 179 -6.13 -2.15 -29.44
CA SER A 179 -5.40 -2.12 -30.73
C SER A 179 -5.89 -3.14 -31.77
N GLY A 180 -6.78 -4.07 -31.39
CA GLY A 180 -7.32 -5.08 -32.30
C GLY A 180 -8.51 -4.62 -33.16
N LEU A 181 -9.12 -3.46 -32.87
CA LEU A 181 -10.39 -3.05 -33.48
C LEU A 181 -10.27 -2.07 -34.66
N THR A 182 -9.10 -1.48 -34.91
CA THR A 182 -8.90 -0.47 -35.97
C THR A 182 -8.35 -1.00 -37.28
N THR A 183 -8.05 -2.31 -37.38
CA THR A 183 -7.55 -2.92 -38.62
C THR A 183 -8.66 -3.52 -39.50
N ARG A 184 -9.90 -3.02 -39.41
CA ARG A 184 -10.91 -3.31 -40.46
C ARG A 184 -10.67 -2.33 -41.61
N LYS A 185 -9.77 -2.71 -42.51
CA LYS A 185 -9.59 -2.08 -43.82
C LYS A 185 -11.00 -1.96 -44.46
N PRO A 186 -11.51 -0.77 -44.78
CA PRO A 186 -12.74 -0.66 -45.53
C PRO A 186 -12.51 -1.43 -46.83
N PHE A 187 -13.35 -2.43 -47.08
CA PHE A 187 -13.41 -3.11 -48.36
C PHE A 187 -13.53 -2.03 -49.42
N ALA A 188 -12.58 -2.02 -50.35
CA ALA A 188 -12.67 -1.26 -51.57
C ALA A 188 -14.03 -1.58 -52.18
N SER A 189 -14.91 -0.59 -52.25
CA SER A 189 -16.05 -0.65 -53.15
C SER A 189 -15.46 -0.71 -54.56
N GLU A 190 -15.58 -1.88 -55.17
CA GLU A 190 -15.39 -2.10 -56.60
C GLU A 190 -16.16 -1.03 -57.40
N ASP A 191 -15.44 -0.33 -58.27
CA ASP A 191 -15.99 0.29 -59.46
C ASP A 191 -16.66 -0.78 -60.33
N PRO A 192 -17.78 -0.44 -60.97
CA PRO A 192 -17.89 -0.76 -62.39
C PRO A 192 -18.38 0.44 -63.22
N ASP A 193 -17.57 0.75 -64.23
CA ASP A 193 -17.83 1.32 -65.56
C ASP A 193 -19.03 2.27 -65.78
#